data_AF-A0AA42BVK7-F1
#
_entry.id   AF-A0AA42BVK7-F1
#
_cell.length_a   1.000
_cell.length_b   1.000
_cell.length_c   1.000
_cell.angle_alpha   90.00
_cell.angle_beta   90.00
_cell.angle_gamma   90.00
#
_symmetry.space_group_name_H-M   'P 1'
#
loop_
_entity.id
_entity.type
_entity.pdbx_description
1 polymer ?
#
loop_
_entity_poly.entity_id
_entity_poly.type
_entity_poly.pdbx_seq_one_letter_code
_entity_poly.pdbx_strand_id
1 'polypeptide(L)'
;MPPWWTFGTSDTIAYADLIPVIDGGITLDTFDDGRMRNGIWRAHTLVPGRPCMACIGQLVPGDVALDKLELLDDFEYIMGANREAPSRQNVAALSASVSSALLAQFVSLTAHPGRRGVPAPLRYILSTHLLEHSPAISGPYCPYENATTTGDRRTPIAEHRDDWRTTVATRAAKKRPLRLRALGKLEEFVQRAINRTVG
;
A
#
# COMPACT_ATOMS: atom_id res chain seq x y z
N MET A 1 -1.00 -9.78 4.05
CA MET A 1 -2.16 -9.21 3.35
C MET A 1 -1.82 -7.84 2.76
N PRO A 2 -2.36 -7.43 1.59
CA PRO A 2 -2.40 -6.02 1.23
C PRO A 2 -3.26 -5.26 2.26
N PRO A 3 -2.86 -4.05 2.70
CA PRO A 3 -3.59 -3.30 3.72
C PRO A 3 -4.77 -2.53 3.10
N TRP A 4 -5.80 -3.25 2.68
CA TRP A 4 -6.99 -2.69 2.02
C TRP A 4 -7.70 -1.63 2.86
N TRP A 5 -7.74 -1.80 4.18
CA TRP A 5 -8.33 -0.83 5.10
C TRP A 5 -7.58 0.51 5.08
N THR A 6 -6.25 0.45 5.05
CA THR A 6 -5.38 1.64 4.91
C THR A 6 -5.64 2.34 3.58
N PHE A 7 -5.71 1.59 2.47
CA PHE A 7 -6.00 2.15 1.16
C PHE A 7 -7.39 2.80 1.11
N GLY A 8 -8.44 2.13 1.61
CA GLY A 8 -9.79 2.71 1.67
C GLY A 8 -9.87 3.99 2.50
N THR A 9 -9.12 4.05 3.61
CA THR A 9 -9.01 5.27 4.44
C THR A 9 -8.32 6.40 3.69
N SER A 10 -7.24 6.11 2.94
CA SER A 10 -6.54 7.10 2.10
C SER A 10 -7.40 7.67 0.99
N ASP A 11 -8.14 6.84 0.24
CA ASP A 11 -9.11 7.30 -0.75
C ASP A 11 -10.15 8.23 -0.09
N THR A 12 -10.63 7.83 1.09
CA THR A 12 -11.63 8.62 1.82
C THR A 12 -11.11 10.01 2.20
N ILE A 13 -9.89 10.11 2.73
CA ILE A 13 -9.23 11.37 3.07
C ILE A 13 -9.02 12.24 1.81
N ALA A 14 -8.63 11.63 0.70
CA ALA A 14 -8.38 12.35 -0.55
C ALA A 14 -9.65 13.00 -1.15
N TYR A 15 -10.76 12.28 -1.17
CA TYR A 15 -11.99 12.75 -1.82
C TYR A 15 -12.93 13.45 -0.83
N ALA A 16 -13.21 12.87 0.33
CA ALA A 16 -14.15 13.46 1.30
C ALA A 16 -13.56 14.71 1.97
N ASP A 17 -12.29 14.67 2.38
CA ASP A 17 -11.64 15.73 3.17
C ASP A 17 -10.78 16.69 2.33
N LEU A 18 -10.62 16.40 1.03
CA LEU A 18 -9.80 17.20 0.10
C LEU A 18 -8.32 17.33 0.54
N ILE A 19 -7.80 16.32 1.23
CA ILE A 19 -6.38 16.25 1.60
C ILE A 19 -5.67 15.37 0.57
N PRO A 20 -4.82 15.92 -0.31
CA PRO A 20 -4.15 15.14 -1.34
C PRO A 20 -3.34 13.99 -0.75
N VAL A 21 -3.53 12.78 -1.29
CA VAL A 21 -2.76 11.59 -0.89
C VAL A 21 -1.91 11.14 -2.06
N ILE A 22 -0.64 10.84 -1.81
CA ILE A 22 0.27 10.27 -2.81
C ILE A 22 0.52 8.84 -2.39
N ASP A 23 0.19 7.91 -3.28
CA ASP A 23 0.23 6.49 -3.01
C ASP A 23 1.04 5.74 -4.07
N GLY A 24 1.72 4.68 -3.61
CA GLY A 24 2.52 3.81 -4.44
C GLY A 24 2.35 2.36 -4.07
N GLY A 25 2.29 1.50 -5.09
CA GLY A 25 2.11 0.07 -4.94
C GLY A 25 3.16 -0.70 -5.71
N ILE A 26 3.55 -1.86 -5.17
CA ILE A 26 4.40 -2.84 -5.87
C ILE A 26 3.66 -4.17 -5.88
N THR A 27 3.60 -4.79 -7.05
CA THR A 27 3.07 -6.14 -7.24
C THR A 27 4.11 -6.96 -7.97
N LEU A 28 4.36 -8.17 -7.49
CA LEU A 28 5.27 -9.11 -8.12
C LEU A 28 4.47 -10.32 -8.60
N ASP A 29 4.69 -10.68 -9.87
CA ASP A 29 4.15 -11.91 -10.44
C ASP A 29 5.25 -12.97 -10.43
N THR A 30 4.91 -14.18 -10.01
CA THR A 30 5.83 -15.32 -10.01
C THR A 30 5.33 -16.41 -10.96
N PHE A 31 6.25 -17.24 -11.45
CA PHE A 31 5.90 -18.54 -12.01
C PHE A 31 5.51 -19.52 -10.89
N ASP A 32 4.93 -20.66 -11.25
CA ASP A 32 4.55 -21.73 -10.32
C ASP A 32 5.76 -22.27 -9.52
N ASP A 33 6.97 -22.14 -10.07
CA ASP A 33 8.24 -22.51 -9.43
C ASP A 33 8.80 -21.45 -8.48
N GLY A 34 8.07 -20.34 -8.28
CA GLY A 34 8.43 -19.25 -7.39
C GLY A 34 9.45 -18.25 -7.94
N ARG A 35 9.97 -18.43 -9.16
CA ARG A 35 10.83 -17.43 -9.79
C ARG A 35 10.02 -16.20 -10.18
N MET A 36 10.64 -15.02 -10.06
CA MET A 36 10.02 -13.76 -10.51
C MET A 36 9.75 -13.83 -12.02
N ARG A 37 8.48 -13.65 -12.39
CA ARG A 37 8.03 -13.54 -13.78
C ARG A 37 7.97 -12.08 -14.21
N ASN A 38 7.46 -11.22 -13.34
CA ASN A 38 7.28 -9.81 -13.62
C ASN A 38 7.20 -9.02 -12.30
N GLY A 39 7.41 -7.71 -12.41
CA GLY A 39 7.18 -6.76 -11.34
C GLY A 39 6.51 -5.52 -11.89
N ILE A 40 5.44 -5.09 -11.24
CA ILE A 40 4.74 -3.86 -11.58
C ILE A 40 4.88 -2.94 -10.39
N TRP A 41 5.24 -1.68 -10.67
CA TRP A 41 5.05 -0.64 -9.68
C TRP A 41 4.18 0.48 -10.20
N ARG A 42 3.48 1.15 -9.28
CA ARG A 42 2.58 2.26 -9.56
C ARG A 42 2.86 3.40 -8.61
N ALA A 43 2.66 4.63 -9.08
CA ALA A 43 2.73 5.83 -8.26
C ALA A 43 1.71 6.86 -8.77
N HIS A 44 0.89 7.40 -7.88
CA HIS A 44 -0.20 8.27 -8.27
C HIS A 44 -0.59 9.23 -7.14
N THR A 45 -1.31 10.28 -7.53
CA THR A 45 -1.83 11.29 -6.60
C THR A 45 -3.35 11.26 -6.64
N LEU A 46 -3.94 11.06 -5.48
CA LEU A 46 -5.37 11.04 -5.23
C LEU A 46 -5.80 12.47 -4.91
N VAL A 47 -6.54 13.05 -5.84
CA VAL A 47 -7.16 14.37 -5.76
C VAL A 47 -8.43 14.37 -6.62
N PRO A 48 -9.42 15.23 -6.33
CA PRO A 48 -10.59 15.37 -7.20
C PRO A 48 -10.20 15.59 -8.67
N GLY A 49 -10.90 14.91 -9.57
CA GLY A 49 -10.61 14.93 -11.02
C GLY A 49 -9.53 13.94 -11.47
N ARG A 50 -8.96 13.14 -10.55
CA ARG A 50 -8.13 11.97 -10.85
C ARG A 50 -8.85 10.70 -10.39
N PRO A 51 -8.57 9.53 -11.00
CA PRO A 51 -9.18 8.27 -10.59
C PRO A 51 -8.68 7.83 -9.21
N CYS A 52 -9.56 7.31 -8.35
CA CYS A 52 -9.21 6.77 -7.03
C CYS A 52 -8.51 5.41 -7.10
N MET A 53 -8.04 4.89 -5.96
CA MET A 53 -7.39 3.57 -5.91
C MET A 53 -8.32 2.43 -6.34
N ALA A 54 -9.62 2.54 -6.08
CA ALA A 54 -10.59 1.56 -6.59
C ALA A 54 -10.70 1.61 -8.11
N CYS A 55 -10.78 2.81 -8.71
CA CYS A 55 -10.89 2.98 -10.17
C CYS A 55 -9.63 2.55 -10.92
N ILE A 56 -8.44 2.74 -10.35
CA ILE A 56 -7.18 2.24 -10.96
C ILE A 56 -6.94 0.74 -10.69
N GLY A 57 -7.82 0.07 -9.94
CA GLY A 57 -7.70 -1.35 -9.59
C GLY A 57 -6.57 -1.65 -8.61
N GLN A 58 -6.23 -0.71 -7.72
CA GLN A 58 -5.30 -0.90 -6.62
C GLN A 58 -6.00 -1.20 -5.29
N LEU A 59 -7.30 -0.90 -5.19
CA LEU A 59 -8.16 -1.21 -4.05
C LEU A 59 -9.34 -2.07 -4.49
N VAL A 60 -9.62 -3.14 -3.74
CA VAL A 60 -10.87 -3.90 -3.83
C VAL A 60 -11.80 -3.42 -2.71
N PRO A 61 -12.86 -2.61 -3.00
CA PRO A 61 -13.66 -2.01 -1.94
C PRO A 61 -14.33 -3.02 -1.00
N GLY A 62 -14.72 -4.18 -1.52
CA GLY A 62 -15.31 -5.27 -0.72
C GLY A 62 -14.34 -5.85 0.33
N ASP A 63 -13.03 -5.76 0.10
CA ASP A 63 -12.03 -6.29 1.02
C ASP A 63 -11.68 -5.32 2.16
N VAL A 64 -12.10 -4.05 2.07
CA VAL A 64 -11.87 -3.04 3.12
C VAL A 64 -12.49 -3.46 4.45
N ALA A 65 -13.73 -3.92 4.43
CA ALA A 65 -14.44 -4.36 5.64
C ALA A 65 -13.83 -5.64 6.23
N LEU A 66 -13.42 -6.57 5.36
CA LEU A 66 -12.79 -7.83 5.77
C LEU A 66 -11.41 -7.60 6.39
N ASP A 67 -10.62 -6.71 5.80
CA ASP A 67 -9.31 -6.30 6.33
C ASP A 67 -9.44 -5.59 7.67
N LYS A 68 -10.41 -4.68 7.79
CA LYS A 68 -10.73 -3.98 9.05
C LYS A 68 -11.09 -4.95 10.18
N LEU A 69 -11.77 -6.05 9.85
CA LEU A 69 -12.17 -7.09 10.81
C LEU A 69 -11.08 -8.15 11.04
N GLU A 70 -9.89 -8.00 10.44
CA GLU A 70 -8.79 -8.98 10.49
C GLU A 70 -9.15 -10.37 9.95
N LEU A 71 -10.32 -10.53 9.29
CA LEU A 71 -10.74 -11.77 8.62
C LEU A 71 -9.81 -12.10 7.44
N LEU A 72 -9.24 -11.03 6.89
CA LEU A 72 -7.92 -10.93 6.29
C LEU A 72 -6.96 -12.13 6.46
N ASP A 73 -6.64 -12.33 7.74
CA ASP A 73 -5.57 -13.18 8.21
C ASP A 73 -6.11 -14.37 9.04
N ASP A 74 -7.44 -14.52 9.12
CA ASP A 74 -8.12 -15.61 9.83
C ASP A 74 -8.08 -16.90 8.99
N PHE A 75 -7.48 -17.94 9.56
CA PHE A 75 -7.29 -19.23 8.87
C PHE A 75 -8.61 -19.93 8.53
N GLU A 76 -9.60 -19.91 9.43
CA GLU A 76 -10.90 -20.56 9.16
C GLU A 76 -11.65 -19.81 8.06
N TYR A 77 -11.57 -18.48 8.07
CA TYR A 77 -12.15 -17.65 7.01
C TYR A 77 -11.48 -17.90 5.65
N ILE A 78 -10.14 -17.89 5.57
CA ILE A 78 -9.39 -18.11 4.33
C ILE A 78 -9.69 -19.48 3.73
N MET A 79 -9.74 -20.53 4.57
CA MET A 79 -10.07 -21.90 4.15
C MET A 79 -11.49 -21.99 3.57
N GLY A 80 -12.47 -21.32 4.18
CA GLY A 80 -13.84 -21.28 3.68
C GLY A 80 -14.02 -20.40 2.44
N ALA A 81 -13.17 -19.38 2.27
CA ALA A 81 -13.27 -18.42 1.17
C ALA A 81 -12.61 -18.89 -0.13
N ASN A 82 -11.89 -20.03 -0.13
CA ASN A 82 -11.13 -20.55 -1.27
C ASN A 82 -10.25 -19.48 -1.94
N ARG A 83 -9.59 -18.65 -1.12
CA ARG A 83 -8.76 -17.53 -1.57
C ARG A 83 -7.30 -17.92 -1.66
N GLU A 84 -6.62 -17.40 -2.68
CA GLU A 84 -5.18 -17.60 -2.84
C GLU A 84 -4.42 -16.83 -1.75
N ALA A 85 -3.48 -17.52 -1.09
CA ALA A 85 -2.71 -16.92 -0.01
C ALA A 85 -1.80 -15.80 -0.55
N PRO A 86 -1.70 -14.65 0.15
CA PRO A 86 -0.89 -13.55 -0.32
C PRO A 86 0.61 -13.91 -0.40
N SER A 87 1.21 -13.65 -1.55
CA SER A 87 2.62 -13.93 -1.84
C SER A 87 3.55 -12.97 -1.07
N ARG A 88 4.48 -13.51 -0.26
CA ARG A 88 5.46 -12.73 0.53
C ARG A 88 6.76 -12.48 -0.24
N GLN A 89 6.65 -11.81 -1.39
CA GLN A 89 7.79 -11.62 -2.29
C GLN A 89 8.68 -10.45 -1.86
N ASN A 90 9.97 -10.54 -2.17
CA ASN A 90 10.92 -9.47 -1.89
C ASN A 90 10.75 -8.33 -2.90
N VAL A 91 10.21 -7.20 -2.43
CA VAL A 91 9.97 -5.99 -3.23
C VAL A 91 11.11 -4.96 -3.19
N ALA A 92 12.19 -5.23 -2.43
CA ALA A 92 13.23 -4.24 -2.13
C ALA A 92 13.88 -3.64 -3.39
N ALA A 93 14.04 -4.45 -4.45
CA ALA A 93 14.62 -4.01 -5.71
C ALA A 93 13.78 -2.92 -6.41
N LEU A 94 12.45 -2.93 -6.24
CA LEU A 94 11.55 -1.95 -6.87
C LEU A 94 11.22 -0.77 -5.96
N SER A 95 11.49 -0.86 -4.65
CA SER A 95 11.19 0.19 -3.67
C SER A 95 11.85 1.54 -3.99
N ALA A 96 13.09 1.53 -4.48
CA ALA A 96 13.79 2.76 -4.86
C ALA A 96 13.08 3.47 -6.03
N SER A 97 12.62 2.70 -7.02
CA SER A 97 11.92 3.22 -8.20
C SER A 97 10.56 3.81 -7.80
N VAL A 98 9.78 3.09 -6.98
CA VAL A 98 8.52 3.62 -6.43
C VAL A 98 8.74 4.89 -5.65
N SER A 99 9.72 4.91 -4.75
CA SER A 99 9.98 6.08 -3.91
C SER A 99 10.33 7.31 -4.75
N SER A 100 11.14 7.12 -5.80
CA SER A 100 11.45 8.19 -6.76
C SER A 100 10.21 8.67 -7.50
N ALA A 101 9.33 7.77 -7.95
CA ALA A 101 8.10 8.11 -8.62
C ALA A 101 7.10 8.85 -7.69
N LEU A 102 6.99 8.45 -6.42
CA LEU A 102 6.19 9.16 -5.42
C LEU A 102 6.71 10.59 -5.18
N LEU A 103 8.02 10.75 -5.11
CA LEU A 103 8.63 12.08 -5.01
C LEU A 103 8.32 12.93 -6.25
N ALA A 104 8.39 12.35 -7.45
CA ALA A 104 8.04 13.07 -8.68
C ALA A 104 6.56 13.50 -8.71
N GLN A 105 5.66 12.65 -8.23
CA GLN A 105 4.23 12.99 -8.05
C GLN A 105 4.06 14.15 -7.07
N PHE A 106 4.77 14.15 -5.94
CA PHE A 106 4.75 15.23 -4.96
C PHE A 106 5.25 16.57 -5.52
N VAL A 107 6.39 16.54 -6.21
CA VAL A 107 6.93 17.74 -6.86
C VAL A 107 5.95 18.28 -7.91
N SER A 108 5.28 17.40 -8.66
CA SER A 108 4.27 17.82 -9.63
C SER A 108 3.03 18.45 -8.98
N LEU A 109 2.52 17.82 -7.91
CA LEU A 109 1.40 18.35 -7.12
C LEU A 109 1.72 19.72 -6.52
N THR A 110 2.90 19.90 -5.94
CA THR A 110 3.31 21.19 -5.35
C THR A 110 3.54 22.28 -6.40
N ALA A 111 4.05 21.90 -7.58
CA ALA A 111 4.21 22.81 -8.72
C ALA A 111 2.91 23.06 -9.50
N HIS A 112 1.78 22.44 -9.11
CA HIS A 112 0.49 22.55 -9.80
C HIS A 112 0.03 24.00 -10.06
N PRO A 113 0.17 24.96 -9.12
CA PRO A 113 -0.19 26.37 -9.37
C PRO A 113 0.53 26.99 -10.58
N GLY A 114 1.71 26.48 -10.94
CA GLY A 114 2.44 26.84 -12.16
C GLY A 114 1.92 26.16 -13.43
N ARG A 115 0.71 25.61 -13.42
CA ARG A 115 0.05 24.85 -14.50
C ARG A 115 0.79 23.59 -14.95
N ARG A 116 1.69 23.05 -14.11
CA ARG A 116 2.36 21.77 -14.38
C ARG A 116 1.50 20.54 -14.10
N GLY A 117 0.32 20.73 -13.50
CA GLY A 117 -0.68 19.68 -13.37
C GLY A 117 -0.29 18.60 -12.35
N VAL A 118 -1.29 17.79 -11.95
CA VAL A 118 -1.04 16.49 -11.32
C VAL A 118 -1.01 15.48 -12.46
N PRO A 119 0.06 14.74 -12.74
CA PRO A 119 0.09 13.83 -13.89
C PRO A 119 -0.85 12.65 -13.69
N ALA A 120 -1.18 11.94 -14.78
CA ALA A 120 -1.94 10.70 -14.68
C ALA A 120 -1.14 9.64 -13.90
N PRO A 121 -1.81 8.66 -13.25
CA PRO A 121 -1.13 7.60 -12.50
C PRO A 121 0.00 6.96 -13.31
N LEU A 122 1.17 6.80 -12.73
CA LEU A 122 2.30 6.12 -13.37
C LEU A 122 2.23 4.62 -13.12
N ARG A 123 2.59 3.84 -14.14
CA ARG A 123 2.74 2.39 -14.06
C ARG A 123 4.01 1.98 -14.78
N TYR A 124 4.85 1.24 -14.09
CA TYR A 124 6.01 0.58 -14.69
C TYR A 124 5.79 -0.93 -14.74
N ILE A 125 6.19 -1.53 -15.85
CA ILE A 125 6.11 -2.97 -16.11
C ILE A 125 7.53 -3.47 -16.36
N LEU A 126 8.06 -4.26 -15.43
CA LEU A 126 9.44 -4.73 -15.45
C LEU A 126 9.71 -5.65 -16.64
N SER A 127 8.79 -6.57 -16.95
CA SER A 127 8.98 -7.56 -18.02
C SER A 127 9.16 -6.95 -19.41
N THR A 128 8.55 -5.78 -19.66
CA THR A 128 8.64 -5.05 -20.92
C THR A 128 9.49 -3.78 -20.80
N HIS A 129 10.03 -3.49 -19.61
CA HIS A 129 10.70 -2.24 -19.27
C HIS A 129 9.94 -0.98 -19.72
N LEU A 130 8.61 -0.99 -19.59
CA LEU A 130 7.75 0.10 -20.02
C LEU A 130 7.31 0.95 -18.83
N LEU A 131 7.52 2.26 -18.92
CA LEU A 131 6.89 3.25 -18.05
C LEU A 131 5.78 3.96 -18.82
N GLU A 132 4.56 3.85 -18.34
CA GLU A 132 3.38 4.45 -18.96
C GLU A 132 2.54 5.22 -17.95
N HIS A 133 1.70 6.12 -18.46
CA HIS A 133 0.56 6.59 -17.70
C HIS A 133 -0.56 5.55 -17.78
N SER A 134 -1.16 5.22 -16.64
CA SER A 134 -2.33 4.37 -16.57
C SER A 134 -3.47 5.00 -17.39
N PRO A 135 -4.14 4.22 -18.25
CA PRO A 135 -5.32 4.67 -18.98
C PRO A 135 -6.59 4.67 -18.12
N ALA A 136 -6.48 4.32 -16.83
CA ALA A 136 -7.63 4.24 -15.93
C ALA A 136 -8.36 5.59 -15.85
N ILE A 137 -9.69 5.51 -15.93
CA ILE A 137 -10.60 6.64 -15.78
C ILE A 137 -11.54 6.39 -14.61
N SER A 138 -12.10 7.47 -14.09
CA SER A 138 -13.15 7.45 -13.07
C SER A 138 -14.36 6.64 -13.53
N GLY A 139 -14.86 5.78 -12.64
CA GLY A 139 -16.11 5.05 -12.86
C GLY A 139 -17.33 5.91 -12.51
N PRO A 140 -18.46 5.79 -13.25
CA PRO A 140 -19.65 6.63 -13.01
C PRO A 140 -20.30 6.43 -11.63
N TYR A 141 -20.08 5.25 -11.02
CA TYR A 141 -20.62 4.88 -9.72
C TYR A 141 -19.51 4.65 -8.68
N CYS A 142 -18.37 5.33 -8.82
CA CYS A 142 -17.28 5.20 -7.87
C CYS A 142 -17.69 5.74 -6.48
N PRO A 143 -17.68 4.91 -5.41
CA PRO A 143 -18.14 5.35 -4.09
C PRO A 143 -17.24 6.42 -3.47
N TYR A 144 -15.94 6.42 -3.78
CA TYR A 144 -14.99 7.39 -3.23
C TYR A 144 -15.09 8.74 -3.94
N GLU A 145 -15.04 8.75 -5.27
CA GLU A 145 -15.08 9.98 -6.05
C GLU A 145 -16.46 10.66 -5.97
N ASN A 146 -17.55 9.89 -5.90
CA ASN A 146 -18.89 10.44 -5.69
C ASN A 146 -19.10 11.00 -4.27
N ALA A 147 -18.24 10.65 -3.31
CA ALA A 147 -18.20 11.21 -1.97
C ALA A 147 -17.27 12.44 -1.86
N THR A 148 -16.88 13.04 -3.00
CA THR A 148 -16.02 14.24 -2.97
C THR A 148 -16.70 15.35 -2.17
N THR A 149 -15.95 16.02 -1.29
CA THR A 149 -16.42 17.11 -0.41
C THR A 149 -17.43 16.73 0.68
N THR A 150 -17.70 15.45 0.93
CA THR A 150 -18.64 15.08 2.00
C THR A 150 -18.10 15.39 3.41
N GLY A 151 -16.78 15.52 3.57
CA GLY A 151 -16.13 15.81 4.85
C GLY A 151 -16.56 14.83 5.95
N ASP A 152 -17.01 15.36 7.08
CA ASP A 152 -17.46 14.60 8.25
C ASP A 152 -18.76 13.80 8.02
N ARG A 153 -19.50 14.07 6.94
CA ARG A 153 -20.72 13.30 6.60
C ARG A 153 -20.44 11.95 5.96
N ARG A 154 -19.17 11.65 5.70
CA ARG A 154 -18.76 10.37 5.13
C ARG A 154 -19.06 9.20 6.06
N THR A 155 -19.20 8.00 5.49
CA THR A 155 -19.18 6.78 6.28
C THR A 155 -17.78 6.59 6.88
N PRO A 156 -17.63 6.49 8.22
CA PRO A 156 -16.32 6.35 8.84
C PRO A 156 -15.73 4.96 8.58
N ILE A 157 -14.61 4.93 7.84
CA ILE A 157 -13.84 3.69 7.62
C ILE A 157 -12.92 3.41 8.82
N ALA A 158 -12.26 4.45 9.32
CA ALA A 158 -11.50 4.41 10.57
C ALA A 158 -12.39 4.91 11.72
N GLU A 159 -12.39 4.19 12.83
CA GLU A 159 -13.14 4.53 14.05
C GLU A 159 -12.18 4.99 15.14
N HIS A 160 -12.65 5.89 15.99
CA HIS A 160 -11.92 6.28 17.19
C HIS A 160 -11.81 5.07 18.13
N ARG A 161 -10.61 4.83 18.65
CA ARG A 161 -10.33 3.75 19.61
C ARG A 161 -9.57 4.32 20.79
N ASP A 162 -10.18 4.34 21.97
CA ASP A 162 -9.53 4.82 23.21
C ASP A 162 -8.41 3.89 23.70
N ASP A 163 -8.46 2.62 23.30
CA ASP A 163 -7.55 1.54 23.71
C ASP A 163 -6.29 1.42 22.84
N TRP A 164 -6.05 2.36 21.92
CA TRP A 164 -4.87 2.30 21.06
C TRP A 164 -3.57 2.38 21.88
N ARG A 165 -3.55 3.21 22.94
CA ARG A 165 -2.37 3.39 23.81
C ARG A 165 -2.04 2.12 24.58
N THR A 166 -3.06 1.43 25.11
CA THR A 166 -2.88 0.16 25.82
C THR A 166 -2.47 -0.95 24.86
N THR A 167 -2.98 -0.96 23.62
CA THR A 167 -2.55 -1.90 22.58
C THR A 167 -1.08 -1.69 22.20
N VAL A 168 -0.65 -0.44 21.99
CA VAL A 168 0.76 -0.10 21.70
C VAL A 168 1.66 -0.48 22.88
N ALA A 169 1.28 -0.14 24.10
CA ALA A 169 2.03 -0.49 25.31
C ALA A 169 2.14 -2.01 25.48
N THR A 170 1.07 -2.75 25.26
CA THR A 170 1.04 -4.22 25.33
C THR A 170 1.94 -4.84 24.25
N ARG A 171 1.89 -4.35 23.01
CA ARG A 171 2.76 -4.81 21.92
C ARG A 171 4.24 -4.53 22.22
N ALA A 172 4.56 -3.36 22.78
CA ALA A 172 5.92 -3.01 23.20
C ALA A 172 6.40 -3.86 24.39
N ALA A 173 5.51 -4.18 25.33
CA ALA A 173 5.79 -5.01 26.49
C ALA A 173 5.87 -6.52 26.18
N LYS A 174 5.31 -6.97 25.04
CA LYS A 174 5.36 -8.36 24.58
C LYS A 174 6.81 -8.75 24.29
N LYS A 175 7.46 -9.35 25.30
CA LYS A 175 8.84 -9.83 25.19
C LYS A 175 8.90 -10.90 24.10
N ARG A 176 9.74 -10.68 23.08
CA ARG A 176 10.08 -11.72 22.10
C ARG A 176 10.60 -12.94 22.88
N PRO A 177 10.18 -14.17 22.53
CA PRO A 177 10.67 -15.39 23.17
C PRO A 177 12.20 -15.42 23.12
N LEU A 178 12.84 -15.97 24.17
CA LEU A 178 14.30 -15.99 24.34
C LEU A 178 15.03 -16.54 23.10
N ARG A 179 14.45 -17.53 22.42
CA ARG A 179 14.97 -18.07 21.15
C ARG A 179 15.09 -17.02 20.04
N LEU A 180 14.07 -16.18 19.85
CA LEU A 180 14.11 -15.10 18.84
C LEU A 180 15.09 -13.99 19.22
N ARG A 181 15.27 -13.71 20.51
CA ARG A 181 16.30 -12.77 20.99
C ARG A 181 17.71 -13.31 20.77
N ALA A 182 17.92 -14.60 21.00
CA ALA A 182 19.21 -15.26 20.75
C ALA A 182 19.54 -15.28 19.25
N LEU A 183 18.57 -15.64 18.40
CA LEU A 183 18.71 -15.60 16.94
C LEU A 183 19.05 -14.19 16.43
N GLY A 184 18.34 -13.16 16.89
CA GLY A 184 18.63 -11.78 16.48
C GLY A 184 20.04 -11.31 16.88
N LYS A 185 20.52 -11.69 18.07
CA LYS A 185 21.92 -11.40 18.47
C LYS A 185 22.95 -12.16 17.64
N LEU A 186 22.64 -13.39 17.25
CA LEU A 186 23.51 -14.22 16.42
C LEU A 186 23.59 -13.64 15.00
N GLU A 187 22.47 -13.20 14.44
CA GLU A 187 22.38 -12.50 13.16
C GLU A 187 23.18 -11.18 13.19
N GLU A 188 23.02 -10.36 14.23
CA GLU A 188 23.83 -9.14 14.40
C GLU A 188 25.34 -9.40 14.51
N PHE A 189 25.73 -10.52 15.13
CA PHE A 189 27.14 -10.91 15.26
C PHE A 189 27.70 -11.37 13.91
N VAL A 190 26.94 -12.18 13.18
CA VAL A 190 27.30 -12.63 11.82
C VAL A 190 27.40 -11.44 10.87
N GLN A 191 26.44 -10.52 10.89
CA GLN A 191 26.47 -9.32 10.05
C GLN A 191 27.69 -8.44 10.36
N ARG A 192 28.05 -8.29 11.63
CA ARG A 192 29.26 -7.57 12.05
C ARG A 192 30.55 -8.26 11.64
N ALA A 193 30.58 -9.60 11.67
CA ALA A 193 31.72 -10.37 11.21
C ALA A 193 31.90 -10.25 9.70
N ILE A 194 30.82 -10.40 8.93
CA ILE A 194 30.82 -10.24 7.46
C ILE A 194 31.30 -8.83 7.07
N ASN A 195 30.76 -7.79 7.73
CA ASN A 195 31.16 -6.41 7.45
C ASN A 195 32.62 -6.10 7.83
N ARG A 196 33.25 -6.90 8.71
CA ARG A 196 34.67 -6.78 9.06
C ARG A 196 35.60 -7.54 8.12
N THR A 197 35.09 -8.54 7.41
CA THR A 197 35.87 -9.36 6.47
C THR A 197 35.79 -8.87 5.03
N VAL A 198 34.81 -8.02 4.69
CA VAL A 198 34.59 -7.46 3.35
C VAL A 198 35.10 -6.01 3.23
N GLY A 199 35.62 -5.43 4.31
CA GLY A 199 36.37 -4.15 4.29
C GLY A 199 37.87 -4.41 4.43
#